data_AF-A0A376DTA5-F1
#
_entry.id   AF-A0A376DTA5-F1
#
_cell.length_a   1.000
_cell.length_b   1.000
_cell.length_c   1.000
_cell.angle_alpha   90.00
_cell.angle_beta   90.00
_cell.angle_gamma   90.00
#
_symmetry.space_group_name_H-M   'P 1'
#
loop_
_entity.id
_entity.type
_entity.pdbx_description
1 polymer ?
#
loop_
_entity_poly.entity_id
_entity_poly.type
_entity_poly.pdbx_seq_one_letter_code
_entity_poly.pdbx_strand_id
1 'polypeptide(L)'
;MVNNGLVNQRPLLLPNEDDDKDPTDHKVVPGDTIYVEMQSIDHNIFTYYSALLQISGDGGPGAGVTPSNPPSNIDNGALGYFSAHTSQKKSIGDSVDQDRDGTDKGYS
;
A
#
# COMPACT_ATOMS: atom_id res chain seq x y z
N MET A 1 -10.47 5.96 8.71
CA MET A 1 -10.54 4.48 8.75
C MET A 1 -11.45 4.01 7.64
N VAL A 2 -10.93 3.51 6.53
CA VAL A 2 -11.68 3.47 5.26
C VAL A 2 -12.65 2.30 5.12
N ASN A 3 -12.86 1.47 6.16
CA ASN A 3 -13.78 0.33 6.00
C ASN A 3 -14.44 -0.26 7.26
N ASN A 4 -14.47 0.39 8.44
CA ASN A 4 -15.31 0.00 9.61
C ASN A 4 -15.62 -1.51 9.83
N GLY A 5 -14.66 -2.42 9.62
CA GLY A 5 -14.85 -3.88 9.76
C GLY A 5 -15.35 -4.65 8.53
N LEU A 6 -15.58 -3.98 7.40
CA LEU A 6 -15.88 -4.58 6.10
C LEU A 6 -14.60 -4.94 5.34
N VAL A 7 -14.69 -5.94 4.47
CA VAL A 7 -13.57 -6.39 3.63
C VAL A 7 -13.14 -5.24 2.71
N ASN A 8 -11.84 -4.92 2.73
CA ASN A 8 -11.28 -3.96 1.79
C ASN A 8 -11.32 -4.56 0.37
N GLN A 9 -12.16 -4.01 -0.50
CA GLN A 9 -12.38 -4.49 -1.87
C GLN A 9 -11.53 -3.77 -2.91
N ARG A 10 -10.69 -2.81 -2.52
CA ARG A 10 -9.85 -2.09 -3.48
C ARG A 10 -8.86 -3.07 -4.13
N PRO A 11 -8.89 -3.26 -5.46
CA PRO A 11 -7.92 -4.11 -6.15
C PRO A 11 -6.50 -3.63 -5.88
N LEU A 12 -5.58 -4.59 -5.69
CA LEU A 12 -4.16 -4.31 -5.66
C LEU A 12 -3.70 -4.15 -7.11
N LEU A 13 -3.51 -2.90 -7.54
CA LEU A 13 -2.94 -2.59 -8.85
C LEU A 13 -1.42 -2.63 -8.70
N LEU A 14 -0.79 -3.58 -9.38
CA LEU A 14 0.66 -3.70 -9.45
C LEU A 14 1.15 -2.83 -10.61
N PRO A 15 2.24 -2.06 -10.43
CA PRO A 15 2.83 -1.25 -11.49
C PRO A 15 3.60 -2.17 -12.44
N ASN A 16 2.88 -2.96 -13.24
CA ASN A 16 3.48 -3.56 -14.43
C ASN A 16 3.28 -2.54 -15.55
N GLU A 17 4.15 -1.53 -15.60
CA GLU A 17 4.13 -0.56 -16.69
C GLU A 17 4.71 -1.23 -17.95
N ASP A 18 4.16 -0.93 -19.13
CA ASP A 18 4.56 -1.57 -20.39
C ASP A 18 5.91 -1.06 -20.94
N ASP A 19 6.63 -0.21 -20.21
CA ASP A 19 7.90 0.37 -20.68
C ASP A 19 9.11 -0.48 -20.27
N ASP A 20 9.47 -1.43 -21.14
CA ASP A 20 10.67 -2.28 -21.00
C ASP A 20 12.01 -1.51 -20.98
N LYS A 21 12.00 -0.17 -21.05
CA LYS A 21 13.19 0.68 -21.14
C LYS A 21 13.70 1.21 -19.80
N ASP A 22 12.92 1.14 -18.72
CA ASP A 22 13.34 1.64 -17.40
C ASP A 22 13.99 0.52 -16.57
N PRO A 23 15.31 0.58 -16.30
CA PRO A 23 15.99 -0.42 -15.49
C PRO A 23 15.61 -0.39 -14.00
N THR A 24 14.76 0.56 -13.58
CA THR A 24 14.18 0.61 -12.23
C THR A 24 12.78 0.00 -12.15
N ASP A 25 12.18 -0.36 -13.29
CA ASP A 25 10.87 -1.00 -13.34
C ASP A 25 10.97 -2.47 -12.88
N HIS A 26 10.27 -2.80 -11.79
CA HIS A 26 10.23 -4.14 -11.21
C HIS A 26 8.86 -4.77 -11.50
N LYS A 27 8.76 -5.37 -12.68
CA LYS A 27 7.56 -6.10 -13.11
C LYS A 27 7.34 -7.33 -12.23
N VAL A 28 6.11 -7.49 -11.75
CA VAL A 28 5.70 -8.71 -11.04
C VAL A 28 5.47 -9.81 -12.07
N VAL A 29 6.12 -10.96 -11.86
CA VAL A 29 6.07 -12.13 -12.74
C VAL A 29 5.59 -13.39 -12.00
N PRO A 30 5.05 -14.39 -12.72
CA PRO A 30 4.62 -15.65 -12.11
C PRO A 30 5.74 -16.30 -11.28
N GLY A 31 5.38 -16.74 -10.07
CA GLY A 31 6.33 -17.26 -9.08
C GLY A 31 6.80 -16.24 -8.05
N ASP A 32 6.52 -14.94 -8.25
CA ASP A 32 6.79 -13.92 -7.25
C ASP A 32 5.93 -14.10 -5.99
N THR A 33 6.46 -13.68 -4.85
CA THR A 33 5.71 -13.63 -3.59
C THR A 33 5.45 -12.19 -3.19
N ILE A 34 4.18 -11.82 -3.16
CA ILE A 34 3.70 -10.49 -2.78
C ILE A 34 3.46 -10.48 -1.27
N TYR A 35 4.09 -9.53 -0.55
CA TYR A 35 3.87 -9.30 0.87
C TYR A 35 2.98 -8.08 1.10
N VAL A 36 1.89 -8.26 1.84
CA VAL A 36 0.95 -7.20 2.20
C VAL A 36 1.00 -7.01 3.72
N GLU A 37 1.32 -5.79 4.17
CA GLU A 37 1.22 -5.37 5.57
C GLU A 37 0.04 -4.40 5.75
N MET A 38 -0.84 -4.71 6.69
CA MET A 38 -1.97 -3.86 7.06
C MET A 38 -1.77 -3.35 8.49
N GLN A 39 -1.81 -2.04 8.66
CA GLN A 39 -1.69 -1.40 9.96
C GLN A 39 -3.03 -0.79 10.39
N SER A 40 -3.52 -1.17 11.58
CA SER A 40 -4.72 -0.60 12.18
C SER A 40 -4.32 0.47 13.20
N ILE A 41 -4.48 1.73 12.80
CA ILE A 41 -4.19 2.93 13.59
C ILE A 41 -5.46 3.49 14.23
N ASP A 42 -5.32 4.23 15.33
CA ASP A 42 -6.43 4.94 15.95
C ASP A 42 -6.88 6.19 15.15
N HIS A 43 -7.98 6.80 15.60
CA HIS A 43 -8.57 7.97 14.94
C HIS A 43 -7.69 9.23 15.02
N ASN A 44 -6.97 9.42 16.12
CA ASN A 44 -6.12 10.60 16.32
C ASN A 44 -4.94 10.56 15.34
N ILE A 45 -4.36 9.38 15.15
CA ILE A 45 -3.27 9.16 14.19
C ILE A 45 -3.76 9.29 12.75
N PHE A 46 -4.93 8.76 12.43
CA PHE A 46 -5.54 8.98 11.12
C PHE A 46 -5.74 10.47 10.83
N THR A 47 -6.22 11.23 11.81
CA THR A 47 -6.41 12.69 11.70
C THR A 47 -5.08 13.42 11.51
N TYR A 48 -4.04 13.06 12.27
CA TYR A 48 -2.71 13.61 12.12
C TYR A 48 -2.17 13.45 10.70
N TYR A 49 -2.17 12.23 10.14
CA TYR A 49 -1.67 11.97 8.79
C TYR A 49 -2.51 12.66 7.71
N SER A 50 -3.84 12.68 7.87
CA SER A 50 -4.73 13.35 6.91
C SER A 50 -4.45 14.84 6.83
N ALA A 51 -4.28 15.49 7.99
CA ALA A 51 -3.90 16.90 8.06
C ALA A 51 -2.49 17.14 7.52
N LEU A 52 -1.52 16.27 7.84
CA LEU A 52 -0.16 16.37 7.33
C LEU A 52 -0.12 16.34 5.79
N LEU A 53 -0.83 15.40 5.15
CA LEU A 53 -0.91 15.29 3.69
C LEU A 53 -1.54 16.54 3.04
N GLN A 54 -2.55 17.14 3.67
CA GLN A 54 -3.17 18.37 3.20
C GLN A 54 -2.21 19.57 3.29
N ILE A 55 -1.44 19.65 4.38
CA ILE A 55 -0.47 20.75 4.61
C ILE A 55 0.78 20.59 3.74
N SER A 56 1.23 19.37 3.46
CA SER A 56 2.44 19.10 2.67
C SER A 56 2.27 19.34 1.15
N GLY A 57 1.13 19.88 0.71
CA GLY A 57 0.90 20.29 -0.67
C GLY A 57 0.44 19.17 -1.61
N ASP A 58 0.22 17.95 -1.10
CA ASP A 58 -0.26 16.80 -1.89
C ASP A 58 -1.81 16.77 -1.98
N GLY A 59 -2.48 17.76 -1.39
CA GLY A 59 -3.94 17.90 -1.33
C GLY A 59 -4.62 18.52 -2.57
N GLY A 60 -3.89 18.72 -3.67
CA GLY A 60 -4.40 19.29 -4.92
C GLY A 60 -4.32 20.83 -5.02
N PRO A 61 -4.79 21.42 -6.15
CA PRO A 61 -4.69 22.85 -6.42
C PRO A 61 -5.48 23.67 -5.39
N GLY A 62 -4.79 24.47 -4.58
CA GLY A 62 -5.40 25.26 -3.49
C GLY A 62 -4.95 24.91 -2.08
N ALA A 63 -3.91 24.08 -1.91
CA ALA A 63 -3.30 23.70 -0.63
C ALA A 63 -2.60 24.86 0.14
N GLY A 64 -3.05 26.10 -0.06
CA GLY A 64 -2.65 27.27 0.71
C GLY A 64 -3.47 27.37 1.99
N VAL A 65 -3.22 26.50 2.96
CA VAL A 65 -3.58 26.78 4.36
C VAL A 65 -2.33 27.29 5.07
N THR A 66 -2.49 28.29 5.92
CA THR A 66 -1.41 28.83 6.78
C THR A 66 -0.71 27.66 7.49
N PRO A 67 0.62 27.52 7.41
CA PRO A 67 1.30 26.35 7.97
C PRO A 67 1.01 26.27 9.47
N SER A 68 0.17 25.31 9.82
CA SER A 68 -0.23 24.99 11.19
C SER A 68 0.17 23.54 11.43
N ASN A 69 0.56 23.20 12.66
CA ASN A 69 0.89 21.82 12.97
C ASN A 69 -0.37 20.94 12.81
N PRO A 70 -0.23 19.71 12.27
CA PRO A 70 -1.31 18.73 12.34
C PRO A 70 -1.73 18.51 13.80
N PRO A 71 -3.00 18.18 14.07
CA PRO A 71 -3.46 17.88 15.42
C PRO A 71 -2.64 16.75 16.06
N SER A 72 -1.86 17.08 17.11
CA SER A 72 -1.00 16.17 17.86
C SER A 72 -1.77 15.49 19.00
N ASN A 73 -1.36 14.29 19.38
CA ASN A 73 -1.80 13.60 20.60
C ASN A 73 -0.75 13.62 21.73
N ILE A 74 0.25 14.50 21.62
CA ILE A 74 1.31 14.70 22.62
C ILE A 74 1.19 16.13 23.17
N ASP A 75 1.17 16.25 24.50
CA ASP A 75 1.04 17.52 25.22
C ASP A 75 2.39 18.24 25.44
N ASN A 76 2.35 19.40 26.12
CA ASN A 76 3.50 20.23 26.52
C ASN A 76 4.27 20.89 25.35
N GLY A 77 3.58 21.20 24.25
CA GLY A 77 4.19 21.89 23.11
C GLY A 77 5.11 21.00 22.26
N ALA A 78 5.04 19.68 22.46
CA ALA A 78 5.74 18.72 21.62
C ALA A 78 5.19 18.70 20.19
N LEU A 79 6.07 18.47 19.22
CA LEU A 79 5.70 18.28 17.82
C LEU A 79 5.67 16.79 17.48
N GLY A 80 4.76 16.40 16.57
CA GLY A 80 4.65 15.02 16.09
C GLY A 80 3.39 14.31 16.58
N TYR A 81 3.48 12.98 16.68
CA TYR A 81 2.41 12.09 17.11
C TYR A 81 3.00 10.84 17.78
N PHE A 82 2.24 10.24 18.70
CA PHE A 82 2.53 8.93 19.28
C PHE A 82 1.50 7.91 18.75
N SER A 83 1.93 6.90 18.00
CA SER A 83 1.03 5.89 17.44
C SER A 83 1.30 4.51 18.03
N ALA A 84 0.23 3.81 18.43
CA ALA A 84 0.23 2.37 18.61
C ALA A 84 -0.73 1.76 17.59
N HIS A 85 -0.28 0.73 16.87
CA HIS A 85 -1.09 0.04 15.87
C HIS A 85 -0.89 -1.46 15.94
N THR A 86 -1.92 -2.20 15.53
CA THR A 86 -1.75 -3.62 15.21
C THR A 86 -1.28 -3.76 13.77
N SER A 87 -0.40 -4.72 13.50
CA SER A 87 0.06 -5.04 12.16
C SER A 87 -0.31 -6.48 11.81
N GLN A 88 -0.86 -6.68 10.62
CA GLN A 88 -1.10 -8.01 10.05
C GLN A 88 -0.33 -8.14 8.73
N LYS A 89 0.45 -9.21 8.62
CA LYS A 89 1.23 -9.53 7.41
C LYS A 89 0.63 -10.74 6.71
N LYS A 90 0.49 -10.67 5.39
CA LYS A 90 0.08 -11.79 4.53
C LYS A 90 1.00 -11.88 3.33
N SER A 91 1.27 -13.10 2.88
CA SER A 91 2.00 -13.39 1.64
C SER A 91 1.08 -14.09 0.65
N ILE A 92 1.13 -13.68 -0.61
CA ILE A 92 0.38 -14.28 -1.73
C ILE A 92 1.42 -14.67 -2.78
N GLY A 93 1.48 -15.94 -3.15
CA GLY A 93 2.31 -16.38 -4.27
C GLY A 93 1.56 -16.20 -5.58
N ASP A 94 2.23 -15.65 -6.59
CA ASP A 94 1.68 -15.61 -7.94
C ASP A 94 1.81 -16.99 -8.60
N SER A 95 0.74 -17.48 -9.21
CA SER A 95 0.66 -18.87 -9.67
C SER A 95 1.48 -19.09 -10.94
N VAL A 96 2.31 -20.15 -10.94
CA VAL A 96 2.85 -20.71 -12.17
C VAL A 96 1.84 -21.72 -12.70
N ASP A 97 1.17 -21.41 -13.79
CA ASP A 97 0.35 -22.38 -14.52
C ASP A 97 1.26 -23.47 -15.11
N GLN A 98 1.43 -24.58 -14.38
CA GLN A 98 2.03 -25.79 -14.93
C GLN A 98 0.97 -26.52 -15.77
N ASP A 99 0.89 -26.15 -17.05
CA ASP A 99 0.25 -27.01 -18.05
C ASP A 99 1.01 -28.34 -18.09
N ARG A 100 0.29 -29.41 -17.72
CA ARG A 100 0.78 -30.78 -17.70
C ARG A 100 1.15 -31.21 -19.13
N ASP A 101 2.45 -31.39 -19.40
CA ASP A 101 2.94 -32.05 -20.61
C ASP A 101 2.51 -33.54 -20.59
N GLY A 102 1.73 -33.90 -21.61
CA GLY A 102 1.35 -35.27 -21.91
C GLY A 102 1.64 -35.55 -23.38
N THR A 103 2.90 -35.41 -23.80
CA THR A 103 3.34 -35.81 -25.14
C THR A 103 4.19 -37.08 -25.04
N ASP A 104 3.63 -38.22 -25.43
CA ASP A 104 4.46 -39.30 -26.00
C ASP A 104 3.84 -39.76 -27.32
N LYS A 105 4.30 -39.13 -28.40
CA LYS A 105 4.05 -39.59 -29.77
C LYS A 105 5.09 -40.65 -30.11
N GLY A 106 4.75 -41.91 -29.89
CA GLY A 106 5.51 -43.05 -30.40
C GLY A 106 5.47 -43.08 -31.93
N TYR A 107 6.63 -42.96 -32.56
CA TYR A 107 6.85 -43.35 -33.95
C TYR A 107 6.99 -44.88 -34.04
N SER A 108 6.15 -45.53 -34.83
CA SER A 108 6.50 -46.67 -35.70
C SER A 108 5.48 -46.85 -36.81
#